data_AF-A0AA35RK99-F1
#
_entry.id   AF-A0AA35RK99-F1
#
_cell.length_a   1.000
_cell.length_b   1.000
_cell.length_c   1.000
_cell.angle_alpha   90.00
_cell.angle_beta   90.00
_cell.angle_gamma   90.00
#
_symmetry.space_group_name_H-M   'P 1'
#
loop_
_entity.id
_entity.type
_entity.pdbx_description
1 polymer ?
#
loop_
_entity_poly.entity_id
_entity_poly.type
_entity_poly.pdbx_seq_one_letter_code
_entity_poly.pdbx_strand_id
1 'polypeptide(L)'
;MSSREAFLSRVRQALRTGKQPHHAEAAPAENGEVVSLVTEGEDLAARLQRELEGVGGSVARVKHVAEAAQYVTRLAKEKGAKVVVRWQSDLLDTLEIDDALQAGGANVHTASPGSETEADDRRQEMRDLLAHADIGLSGVDAVIAETGTLMLTAQPGQMRGVSLLPPVHVAVARTDQIVATFADALRNVRQTGGDVQQNLTSCISFVTGPSRTGDIELKLTVGVHGPGELHLVLLDEPGN
;
A
#
# COMPACT_ATOMS: atom_id res chain seq x y z
N MET A 1 33.48 6.45 -20.16
CA MET A 1 32.15 5.80 -20.11
C MET A 1 32.08 4.96 -18.85
N SER A 2 31.08 5.21 -18.01
CA SER A 2 30.90 4.41 -16.79
C SER A 2 30.47 2.97 -17.13
N SER A 3 30.72 2.00 -16.24
CA SER A 3 30.27 0.61 -16.40
C SER A 3 28.76 0.49 -16.65
N ARG A 4 27.98 1.40 -16.04
CA ARG A 4 26.53 1.55 -16.22
C ARG A 4 26.17 1.97 -17.64
N GLU A 5 26.85 2.96 -18.23
CA GLU A 5 26.58 3.41 -19.60
C GLU A 5 26.85 2.30 -20.62
N ALA A 6 27.95 1.56 -20.46
CA ALA A 6 28.26 0.43 -21.33
C ALA A 6 27.25 -0.72 -21.19
N PHE A 7 26.75 -0.98 -19.99
CA PHE A 7 25.67 -1.94 -19.76
C PHE A 7 24.36 -1.50 -20.42
N LEU A 8 23.91 -0.26 -20.17
CA LEU A 8 22.68 0.27 -20.74
C LEU A 8 22.72 0.37 -22.27
N SER A 9 23.90 0.68 -22.86
CA SER A 9 24.09 0.67 -24.31
C SER A 9 23.88 -0.72 -24.90
N ARG A 10 24.41 -1.77 -24.26
CA ARG A 10 24.20 -3.16 -24.70
C ARG A 10 22.74 -3.58 -24.58
N VAL A 11 22.05 -3.20 -23.50
CA VAL A 11 20.61 -3.47 -23.33
C VAL A 11 19.80 -2.79 -24.42
N ARG A 12 20.04 -1.50 -24.69
CA ARG A 12 19.34 -0.77 -25.77
C ARG A 12 19.61 -1.38 -27.14
N GLN A 13 20.85 -1.78 -27.43
CA GLN A 13 21.20 -2.45 -28.68
C GLN A 13 20.47 -3.79 -28.81
N ALA A 14 20.47 -4.60 -27.75
CA ALA A 14 19.77 -5.88 -27.71
C ALA A 14 18.25 -5.74 -27.85
N LEU A 15 17.63 -4.70 -27.30
CA LEU A 15 16.20 -4.43 -27.48
C LEU A 15 15.86 -3.95 -28.90
N ARG A 16 16.80 -3.30 -29.60
CA ARG A 16 16.62 -2.88 -31.00
C ARG A 16 16.78 -4.03 -32.00
N THR A 17 17.65 -4.99 -31.70
CA THR A 17 17.98 -6.11 -32.59
C THR A 17 17.33 -7.44 -32.20
N GLY A 18 16.84 -7.54 -30.97
CA GLY A 18 16.13 -8.71 -30.46
C GLY A 18 14.76 -8.83 -31.11
N LYS A 19 14.25 -10.07 -31.21
CA LYS A 19 12.85 -10.29 -31.57
C LYS A 19 11.99 -9.46 -30.62
N GLN A 20 10.99 -8.75 -31.15
CA GLN A 20 9.97 -8.15 -30.30
C GLN A 20 9.49 -9.24 -29.31
N PRO A 21 9.30 -8.91 -28.03
CA PRO A 21 8.69 -9.85 -27.10
C PRO A 21 7.44 -10.40 -27.79
N HIS A 22 7.19 -11.70 -27.66
CA HIS A 22 5.99 -12.30 -28.22
C HIS A 22 4.79 -11.48 -27.73
N HIS A 23 4.23 -10.65 -28.61
CA HIS A 23 2.89 -10.16 -28.42
C HIS A 23 2.04 -11.40 -28.55
N ALA A 24 1.77 -12.05 -27.42
CA ALA A 24 0.60 -12.91 -27.37
C ALA A 24 -0.54 -12.01 -27.84
N GLU A 25 -1.23 -12.42 -28.91
CA GLU A 25 -2.54 -11.85 -29.19
C GLU A 25 -3.30 -11.90 -27.87
N ALA A 26 -3.78 -10.74 -27.41
CA ALA A 26 -4.61 -10.72 -26.22
C ALA A 26 -5.69 -11.76 -26.47
N ALA A 27 -5.79 -12.76 -25.58
CA ALA A 27 -6.88 -13.71 -25.67
C ALA A 27 -8.17 -12.92 -25.84
N PRO A 28 -9.07 -13.29 -26.77
CA PRO A 28 -10.33 -12.60 -26.92
C PRO A 28 -10.94 -12.49 -25.52
N ALA A 29 -11.38 -11.30 -25.15
CA ALA A 29 -11.97 -11.08 -23.84
C ALA A 29 -13.13 -12.06 -23.69
N GLU A 30 -12.91 -13.16 -22.99
CA GLU A 30 -13.99 -14.00 -22.52
C GLU A 30 -14.71 -13.14 -21.49
N ASN A 31 -15.72 -12.41 -21.97
CA ASN A 31 -16.66 -11.65 -21.15
C ASN A 31 -17.57 -12.65 -20.41
N GLY A 32 -16.97 -13.58 -19.68
CA GLY A 32 -17.68 -14.30 -18.64
C GLY A 32 -18.27 -13.28 -17.70
N GLU A 33 -19.51 -13.52 -17.25
CA GLU A 33 -20.13 -12.66 -16.25
C GLU A 33 -19.25 -12.69 -15.00
N VAL A 34 -18.63 -11.56 -14.68
CA VAL A 34 -17.87 -11.41 -13.43
C VAL A 34 -18.90 -11.42 -12.32
N VAL A 35 -19.06 -12.57 -11.67
CA VAL A 35 -19.97 -12.71 -10.54
C VAL A 35 -19.36 -11.99 -9.34
N SER A 36 -19.98 -10.88 -8.94
CA SER A 36 -19.62 -10.20 -7.71
C SER A 36 -20.18 -10.95 -6.50
N LEU A 37 -19.38 -11.06 -5.45
CA LEU A 37 -19.84 -11.53 -4.13
C LEU A 37 -20.54 -10.42 -3.34
N VAL A 38 -20.54 -9.19 -3.87
CA VAL A 38 -21.22 -8.03 -3.31
C VAL A 38 -22.61 -7.94 -3.91
N THR A 39 -23.60 -7.88 -3.04
CA THR A 39 -25.00 -7.74 -3.44
C THR A 39 -25.37 -6.27 -3.68
N GLU A 40 -26.31 -6.03 -4.58
CA GLU A 40 -26.76 -4.67 -4.91
C GLU A 40 -27.36 -3.99 -3.66
N GLY A 41 -26.84 -2.81 -3.30
CA GLY A 41 -27.26 -2.06 -2.11
C GLY A 41 -26.62 -2.51 -0.79
N GLU A 42 -25.64 -3.43 -0.83
CA GLU A 42 -24.87 -3.83 0.36
C GLU A 42 -24.01 -2.67 0.89
N ASP A 43 -23.96 -2.53 2.22
CA ASP A 43 -23.03 -1.59 2.87
C ASP A 43 -21.59 -2.08 2.69
N LEU A 44 -20.89 -1.47 1.73
CA LEU A 44 -19.52 -1.83 1.40
C LEU A 44 -18.55 -1.67 2.57
N ALA A 45 -18.76 -0.69 3.45
CA ALA A 45 -17.92 -0.49 4.62
C ALA A 45 -18.11 -1.60 5.65
N ALA A 46 -19.36 -2.01 5.87
CA ALA A 46 -19.66 -3.15 6.74
C ALA A 46 -19.14 -4.46 6.15
N ARG A 47 -19.24 -4.66 4.83
CA ARG A 47 -18.71 -5.83 4.15
C ARG A 47 -17.18 -5.89 4.24
N LEU A 48 -16.52 -4.80 3.89
CA LEU A 48 -15.07 -4.62 4.02
C LEU A 48 -14.61 -4.96 5.44
N GLN A 49 -15.26 -4.41 6.46
CA GLN A 49 -14.88 -4.65 7.84
C GLN A 49 -14.90 -6.15 8.18
N ARG A 50 -16.00 -6.82 7.83
CA ARG A 50 -16.15 -8.26 8.05
C ARG A 50 -15.06 -9.07 7.36
N GLU A 51 -14.78 -8.78 6.10
CA GLU A 51 -13.79 -9.54 5.32
C GLU A 51 -12.37 -9.29 5.81
N LEU A 52 -11.99 -8.03 6.07
CA LEU A 52 -10.65 -7.69 6.55
C LEU A 52 -10.39 -8.27 7.95
N GLU A 53 -11.37 -8.19 8.86
CA GLU A 53 -11.28 -8.82 10.18
C GLU A 53 -11.27 -10.35 10.07
N GLY A 54 -12.03 -10.93 9.13
CA GLY A 54 -12.06 -12.35 8.85
C GLY A 54 -10.70 -12.93 8.41
N VAL A 55 -9.88 -12.12 7.74
CA VAL A 55 -8.50 -12.49 7.37
C VAL A 55 -7.45 -12.10 8.41
N GLY A 56 -7.86 -11.57 9.57
CA GLY A 56 -7.00 -11.23 10.71
C GLY A 56 -6.48 -9.80 10.72
N GLY A 57 -6.99 -8.92 9.86
CA GLY A 57 -6.75 -7.48 9.99
C GLY A 57 -7.62 -6.85 11.08
N SER A 58 -7.35 -5.60 11.42
CA SER A 58 -8.16 -4.81 12.35
C SER A 58 -8.70 -3.58 11.65
N VAL A 59 -10.00 -3.28 11.83
CA VAL A 59 -10.62 -2.07 11.25
C VAL A 59 -11.03 -1.12 12.36
N ALA A 60 -10.66 0.15 12.22
CA ALA A 60 -11.09 1.23 13.08
C ALA A 60 -11.84 2.26 12.24
N ARG A 61 -13.17 2.34 12.43
CA ARG A 61 -14.00 3.36 11.79
C ARG A 61 -14.03 4.61 12.67
N VAL A 62 -13.71 5.74 12.08
CA VAL A 62 -13.59 7.03 12.76
C VAL A 62 -14.28 8.10 11.94
N LYS A 63 -14.89 9.09 12.60
CA LYS A 63 -15.60 10.18 11.92
C LYS A 63 -14.73 11.40 11.70
N HIS A 64 -13.68 11.52 12.50
CA HIS A 64 -12.84 12.70 12.53
C HIS A 64 -11.37 12.32 12.38
N VAL A 65 -10.66 13.15 11.62
CA VAL A 65 -9.22 13.10 11.40
C VAL A 65 -8.44 12.98 12.73
N ALA A 66 -8.87 13.70 13.78
CA ALA A 66 -8.27 13.61 15.11
C ALA A 66 -8.38 12.22 15.75
N GLU A 67 -9.48 11.50 15.53
CA GLU A 67 -9.67 10.14 16.04
C GLU A 67 -8.74 9.14 15.33
N ALA A 68 -8.48 9.34 14.03
CA ALA A 68 -7.48 8.56 13.30
C ALA A 68 -6.08 8.74 13.90
N ALA A 69 -5.65 10.00 14.10
CA ALA A 69 -4.36 10.29 14.71
C ALA A 69 -4.23 9.71 16.13
N GLN A 70 -5.30 9.79 16.94
CA GLN A 70 -5.36 9.18 18.27
C GLN A 70 -5.24 7.65 18.20
N TYR A 71 -5.90 7.00 17.24
CA TYR A 71 -5.82 5.55 17.05
C TYR A 71 -4.37 5.12 16.78
N VAL A 72 -3.71 5.78 15.82
CA VAL A 72 -2.33 5.43 15.45
C VAL A 72 -1.36 5.73 16.58
N THR A 73 -1.52 6.86 17.28
CA THR A 73 -0.67 7.23 18.41
C THR A 73 -0.82 6.25 19.57
N ARG A 74 -2.05 5.81 19.86
CA ARG A 74 -2.33 4.80 20.88
C ARG A 74 -1.68 3.47 20.50
N LEU A 75 -1.85 3.02 19.25
CA LEU A 75 -1.23 1.80 18.75
C LEU A 75 0.30 1.88 18.85
N ALA A 76 0.92 3.00 18.46
CA ALA A 76 2.36 3.21 18.59
C ALA A 76 2.84 3.07 20.04
N LYS A 77 2.10 3.61 21.01
CA LYS A 77 2.41 3.46 22.44
C LYS A 77 2.25 2.03 22.93
N GLU A 78 1.16 1.36 22.55
CA GLU A 78 0.88 -0.04 22.91
C GLU A 78 1.98 -0.99 22.39
N LYS A 79 2.50 -0.71 21.19
CA LYS A 79 3.61 -1.47 20.58
C LYS A 79 4.99 -1.04 21.05
N GLY A 80 5.11 0.06 21.80
CA GLY A 80 6.39 0.63 22.19
C GLY A 80 7.22 1.14 21.01
N ALA A 81 6.57 1.52 19.90
CA ALA A 81 7.20 1.93 18.67
C ALA A 81 8.12 3.15 18.86
N LYS A 82 9.32 3.07 18.33
CA LYS A 82 10.34 4.13 18.34
C LYS A 82 10.58 4.70 16.97
N VAL A 83 10.41 3.91 15.92
CA VAL A 83 10.62 4.34 14.54
C VAL A 83 9.34 4.09 13.76
N VAL A 84 8.75 5.17 13.25
CA VAL A 84 7.59 5.13 12.37
C VAL A 84 8.01 5.68 11.02
N VAL A 85 7.73 4.93 9.95
CA VAL A 85 7.95 5.41 8.59
C VAL A 85 6.62 5.54 7.89
N ARG A 86 6.38 6.67 7.24
CA ARG A 86 5.11 6.95 6.55
C ARG A 86 5.31 7.33 5.09
N TRP A 87 4.26 7.17 4.31
CA TRP A 87 4.19 7.75 2.96
C TRP A 87 4.11 9.28 3.00
N GLN A 88 4.62 9.89 1.93
CA GLN A 88 4.26 11.26 1.57
C GLN A 88 2.86 11.24 0.94
N SER A 89 1.89 11.83 1.64
CA SER A 89 0.48 11.84 1.23
C SER A 89 -0.26 12.97 1.93
N ASP A 90 -1.03 13.75 1.16
CA ASP A 90 -1.86 14.85 1.67
C ASP A 90 -2.83 14.38 2.75
N LEU A 91 -3.35 13.15 2.64
CA LEU A 91 -4.24 12.59 3.65
C LEU A 91 -3.52 12.45 5.00
N LEU A 92 -2.30 11.89 4.99
CA LEU A 92 -1.52 11.70 6.21
C LEU A 92 -1.02 13.03 6.79
N ASP A 93 -0.70 13.99 5.92
CA ASP A 93 -0.32 15.35 6.33
C ASP A 93 -1.50 16.06 7.03
N THR A 94 -2.72 15.87 6.54
CA THR A 94 -3.95 16.42 7.14
C THR A 94 -4.24 15.84 8.53
N LEU A 95 -3.78 14.63 8.82
CA LEU A 95 -3.97 14.00 10.14
C LEU A 95 -3.15 14.65 11.25
N GLU A 96 -2.16 15.49 10.92
CA GLU A 96 -1.17 16.04 11.89
C GLU A 96 -0.56 14.94 12.78
N ILE A 97 -0.43 13.74 12.21
CA ILE A 97 -0.07 12.53 12.95
C ILE A 97 1.39 12.54 13.42
N ASP A 98 2.24 13.28 12.72
CA ASP A 98 3.67 13.35 12.98
C ASP A 98 3.94 13.97 14.36
N ASP A 99 3.30 15.10 14.67
CA ASP A 99 3.45 15.80 15.96
C ASP A 99 2.94 14.95 17.12
N ALA A 100 1.80 14.27 16.92
CA ALA A 100 1.20 13.40 17.92
C ALA A 100 2.09 12.18 18.24
N LEU A 101 2.70 11.57 17.22
CA LEU A 101 3.63 10.45 17.36
C LEU A 101 4.96 10.90 18.00
N GLN A 102 5.48 12.06 17.60
CA GLN A 102 6.70 12.64 18.18
C GLN A 102 6.52 13.01 19.65
N ALA A 103 5.38 13.60 20.02
CA ALA A 103 5.04 13.85 21.42
C ALA A 103 4.90 12.54 22.23
N GLY A 104 4.57 11.43 21.57
CA GLY A 104 4.59 10.08 22.12
C GLY A 104 5.99 9.46 22.25
N GLY A 105 7.03 10.13 21.76
CA GLY A 105 8.43 9.67 21.80
C GLY A 105 8.85 8.76 20.64
N ALA A 106 8.11 8.77 19.53
CA ALA A 106 8.47 8.09 18.30
C ALA A 106 9.17 9.04 17.31
N ASN A 107 10.19 8.56 16.61
CA ASN A 107 10.82 9.24 15.50
C ASN A 107 10.03 8.91 14.22
N VAL A 108 9.43 9.93 13.62
CA VAL A 108 8.64 9.79 12.39
C VAL A 108 9.47 10.20 11.18
N HIS A 109 9.49 9.35 10.17
CA HIS A 109 10.21 9.58 8.93
C HIS A 109 9.26 9.49 7.74
N THR A 110 9.25 10.52 6.90
CA THR A 110 8.50 10.49 5.64
C THR A 110 9.36 9.85 4.55
N ALA A 111 8.81 8.84 3.89
CA ALA A 111 9.41 8.25 2.69
C ALA A 111 9.46 9.33 1.61
N SER A 112 10.66 9.83 1.32
CA SER A 112 10.87 10.87 0.32
C SER A 112 11.74 10.30 -0.81
N PRO A 113 11.38 10.57 -2.08
CA PRO A 113 12.28 10.30 -3.18
C PRO A 113 13.41 11.34 -3.10
N GLY A 114 14.61 10.94 -2.67
CA GLY A 114 15.76 11.84 -2.64
C GLY A 114 16.05 12.49 -4.00
N SER A 115 16.93 13.50 -4.04
CA SER A 115 17.34 14.15 -5.30
C SER A 115 18.01 13.14 -6.24
N GLU A 116 17.96 13.39 -7.57
CA GLU A 116 18.56 12.50 -8.57
C GLU A 116 20.06 12.24 -8.33
N THR A 117 20.76 13.20 -7.72
CA THR A 117 22.20 13.15 -7.47
C THR A 117 22.58 12.31 -6.24
N GLU A 118 21.66 12.14 -5.28
CA GLU A 118 21.87 11.36 -4.04
C GLU A 118 20.99 10.09 -3.98
N ALA A 119 20.40 9.73 -5.12
CA ALA A 119 19.30 8.78 -5.14
C ALA A 119 19.68 7.36 -4.72
N ASP A 120 20.92 6.91 -4.93
CA ASP A 120 21.35 5.55 -4.58
C ASP A 120 21.63 5.40 -3.07
N ASP A 121 22.39 6.33 -2.48
CA ASP A 121 22.70 6.34 -1.04
C ASP A 121 21.42 6.54 -0.21
N ARG A 122 20.58 7.51 -0.59
CA ARG A 122 19.29 7.73 0.08
C ARG A 122 18.36 6.53 -0.03
N ARG A 123 18.35 5.84 -1.18
CA ARG A 123 17.57 4.60 -1.34
C ARG A 123 18.07 3.50 -0.42
N GLN A 124 19.37 3.42 -0.18
CA GLN A 124 19.95 2.46 0.76
C GLN A 124 19.59 2.82 2.20
N GLU A 125 19.81 4.07 2.61
CA GLU A 125 19.43 4.57 3.94
C GLU A 125 17.95 4.32 4.25
N MET A 126 17.07 4.59 3.29
CA MET A 126 15.63 4.38 3.47
C MET A 126 15.27 2.89 3.55
N ARG A 127 15.95 2.01 2.81
CA ARG A 127 15.76 0.55 2.98
C ARG A 127 16.18 0.09 4.37
N ASP A 128 17.31 0.58 4.86
CA ASP A 128 17.81 0.23 6.18
C ASP A 128 16.88 0.77 7.27
N LEU A 129 16.39 2.01 7.12
CA LEU A 129 15.39 2.59 8.01
C LEU A 129 14.10 1.76 8.03
N LEU A 130 13.57 1.38 6.86
CA LEU A 130 12.35 0.57 6.74
C LEU A 130 12.51 -0.82 7.36
N ALA A 131 13.72 -1.41 7.30
CA ALA A 131 14.01 -2.70 7.91
C ALA A 131 14.05 -2.64 9.46
N HIS A 132 14.25 -1.46 10.03
CA HIS A 132 14.27 -1.23 11.48
C HIS A 132 13.04 -0.44 11.98
N ALA A 133 12.09 -0.15 11.10
CA ALA A 133 10.88 0.57 11.44
C ALA A 133 9.90 -0.35 12.16
N ASP A 134 9.29 0.15 13.24
CA ASP A 134 8.31 -0.59 14.03
C ASP A 134 6.91 -0.52 13.39
N ILE A 135 6.59 0.62 12.78
CA ILE A 135 5.29 0.88 12.16
C ILE A 135 5.48 1.50 10.78
N GLY A 136 4.77 0.97 9.80
CA GLY A 136 4.59 1.55 8.49
C GLY A 136 3.22 2.19 8.35
N LEU A 137 3.17 3.47 7.97
CA LEU A 137 1.92 4.21 7.77
C LEU A 137 1.73 4.56 6.29
N SER A 138 0.64 4.07 5.69
CA SER A 138 0.32 4.36 4.29
C SER A 138 -1.08 4.94 4.12
N GLY A 139 -1.31 5.61 3.00
CA GLY A 139 -2.66 5.75 2.44
C GLY A 139 -3.05 4.48 1.70
N VAL A 140 -4.13 4.56 0.92
CA VAL A 140 -4.55 3.53 -0.06
C VAL A 140 -5.04 4.22 -1.33
N ASP A 141 -4.99 3.51 -2.45
CA ASP A 141 -5.63 3.97 -3.69
C ASP A 141 -7.10 3.52 -3.75
N ALA A 142 -7.35 2.28 -3.32
CA ALA A 142 -8.69 1.72 -3.20
C ALA A 142 -8.72 0.66 -2.10
N VAL A 143 -9.93 0.41 -1.57
CA VAL A 143 -10.19 -0.69 -0.65
C VAL A 143 -11.28 -1.58 -1.22
N ILE A 144 -10.98 -2.85 -1.43
CA ILE A 144 -11.87 -3.81 -2.08
C ILE A 144 -12.71 -4.50 -1.00
N ALA A 145 -14.02 -4.25 -1.01
CA ALA A 145 -14.95 -4.76 -0.02
C ALA A 145 -15.13 -6.28 -0.10
N GLU A 146 -15.19 -6.87 -1.30
CA GLU A 146 -15.46 -8.31 -1.49
C GLU A 146 -14.48 -9.24 -0.77
N THR A 147 -13.22 -8.83 -0.61
CA THR A 147 -12.13 -9.64 -0.04
C THR A 147 -11.43 -9.00 1.14
N GLY A 148 -11.81 -7.77 1.53
CA GLY A 148 -11.08 -7.01 2.53
C GLY A 148 -9.64 -6.73 2.11
N THR A 149 -9.44 -6.23 0.89
CA THR A 149 -8.11 -6.03 0.31
C THR A 149 -7.77 -4.56 0.13
N LEU A 150 -6.57 -4.15 0.55
CA LEU A 150 -6.04 -2.82 0.29
C LEU A 150 -5.28 -2.81 -1.04
N MET A 151 -5.54 -1.83 -1.90
CA MET A 151 -4.77 -1.58 -3.12
C MET A 151 -3.82 -0.39 -2.92
N LEU A 152 -2.53 -0.61 -3.20
CA LEU A 152 -1.44 0.30 -2.93
C LEU A 152 -0.53 0.44 -4.15
N THR A 153 -0.27 1.67 -4.57
CA THR A 153 0.45 2.01 -5.80
C THR A 153 1.80 2.61 -5.44
N ALA A 154 2.88 1.98 -5.90
CA ALA A 154 4.23 2.46 -5.62
C ALA A 154 4.59 3.65 -6.52
N GLN A 155 4.70 4.82 -5.90
CA GLN A 155 5.05 6.10 -6.53
C GLN A 155 6.23 6.78 -5.80
N PRO A 156 6.87 7.80 -6.39
CA PRO A 156 7.83 8.63 -5.66
C PRO A 156 7.21 9.15 -4.35
N GLY A 157 7.84 8.85 -3.21
CA GLY A 157 7.31 9.18 -1.87
C GLY A 157 6.34 8.17 -1.26
N GLN A 158 5.90 7.18 -2.04
CA GLN A 158 5.00 6.10 -1.62
C GLN A 158 5.68 4.74 -1.82
N MET A 159 6.77 4.54 -1.09
CA MET A 159 7.59 3.33 -1.23
C MET A 159 6.83 2.12 -0.70
N ARG A 160 6.75 1.05 -1.51
CA ARG A 160 6.12 -0.23 -1.12
C ARG A 160 6.69 -0.83 0.17
N GLY A 161 7.93 -0.50 0.53
CA GLY A 161 8.57 -1.01 1.75
C GLY A 161 7.84 -0.58 3.02
N VAL A 162 7.13 0.56 3.01
CA VAL A 162 6.36 1.04 4.17
C VAL A 162 5.24 0.07 4.53
N SER A 163 4.56 -0.54 3.55
CA SER A 163 3.49 -1.51 3.82
C SER A 163 3.96 -2.95 3.95
N LEU A 164 5.26 -3.21 3.76
CA LEU A 164 5.80 -4.58 3.63
C LEU A 164 6.85 -4.94 4.67
N LEU A 165 7.71 -4.01 5.08
CA LEU A 165 8.85 -4.31 5.97
C LEU A 165 8.52 -4.15 7.45
N PRO A 166 7.83 -3.08 7.88
CA PRO A 166 7.50 -2.93 9.30
C PRO A 166 6.60 -4.07 9.79
N PRO A 167 6.80 -4.56 11.03
CA PRO A 167 6.00 -5.63 11.59
C PRO A 167 4.53 -5.24 11.77
N VAL A 168 4.23 -3.95 11.88
CA VAL A 168 2.87 -3.41 11.93
C VAL A 168 2.66 -2.47 10.74
N HIS A 169 1.65 -2.77 9.91
CA HIS A 169 1.21 -1.88 8.85
C HIS A 169 -0.12 -1.23 9.23
N VAL A 170 -0.14 0.10 9.20
CA VAL A 170 -1.34 0.91 9.37
C VAL A 170 -1.65 1.61 8.05
N ALA A 171 -2.82 1.34 7.50
CA ALA A 171 -3.35 2.02 6.34
C ALA A 171 -4.47 2.97 6.75
N VAL A 172 -4.46 4.18 6.22
CA VAL A 172 -5.57 5.14 6.37
C VAL A 172 -6.30 5.25 5.04
N ALA A 173 -7.61 5.11 5.09
CA ALA A 173 -8.49 5.19 3.93
C ALA A 173 -9.70 6.05 4.24
N ARG A 174 -10.30 6.65 3.21
CA ARG A 174 -11.63 7.25 3.30
C ARG A 174 -12.70 6.29 2.78
N THR A 175 -13.93 6.46 3.25
CA THR A 175 -15.06 5.60 2.84
C THR A 175 -15.41 5.73 1.35
N ASP A 176 -15.09 6.85 0.71
CA ASP A 176 -15.23 7.05 -0.75
C ASP A 176 -14.23 6.24 -1.60
N GLN A 177 -13.19 5.69 -0.98
CA GLN A 177 -12.19 4.85 -1.64
C GLN A 177 -12.57 3.36 -1.62
N ILE A 178 -13.70 3.01 -1.01
CA ILE A 178 -14.18 1.63 -0.96
C ILE A 178 -14.87 1.30 -2.29
N VAL A 179 -14.43 0.22 -2.92
CA VAL A 179 -15.01 -0.34 -4.13
C VAL A 179 -15.54 -1.75 -3.88
N ALA A 180 -16.55 -2.15 -4.63
CA ALA A 180 -17.17 -3.46 -4.45
C ALA A 180 -16.19 -4.58 -4.83
N THR A 181 -15.59 -4.50 -6.02
CA THR A 181 -14.79 -5.59 -6.60
C THR A 181 -13.37 -5.19 -6.99
N PHE A 182 -12.50 -6.19 -7.15
CA PHE A 182 -11.18 -6.02 -7.72
C PHE A 182 -11.20 -5.38 -9.13
N ALA A 183 -12.21 -5.72 -9.94
CA ALA A 183 -12.37 -5.15 -11.26
C ALA A 183 -12.65 -3.64 -11.19
N ASP A 184 -13.44 -3.18 -10.21
CA ASP A 184 -13.71 -1.77 -9.99
C ASP A 184 -12.44 -1.01 -9.56
N ALA A 185 -11.63 -1.61 -8.68
CA ALA A 185 -10.35 -1.04 -8.26
C ALA A 185 -9.41 -0.81 -9.46
N LEU A 186 -9.28 -1.80 -10.35
CA LEU A 186 -8.44 -1.67 -11.55
C LEU A 186 -8.99 -0.66 -12.56
N ARG A 187 -10.32 -0.50 -12.66
CA ARG A 187 -10.92 0.55 -13.50
C ARG A 187 -10.54 1.94 -12.99
N ASN A 188 -10.54 2.16 -11.68
CA ASN A 188 -10.13 3.43 -11.10
C ASN A 188 -8.67 3.75 -11.45
N VAL A 189 -7.74 2.79 -11.31
CA VAL A 189 -6.32 2.99 -11.70
C VAL A 189 -6.18 3.37 -13.17
N ARG A 190 -6.94 2.72 -14.07
CA ARG A 190 -6.91 3.03 -15.51
C ARG A 190 -7.43 4.42 -15.83
N GLN A 191 -8.37 4.93 -15.05
CA GLN A 191 -8.97 6.25 -15.25
C GLN A 191 -8.10 7.37 -14.65
N THR A 192 -7.45 7.12 -13.51
CA THR A 192 -6.50 8.07 -12.89
C THR A 192 -5.14 8.09 -13.60
N GLY A 193 -4.76 6.98 -14.24
CA GLY A 193 -3.60 6.87 -15.12
C GLY A 193 -3.84 7.53 -16.48
N GLY A 194 -3.94 8.85 -16.52
CA GLY A 194 -3.79 9.61 -17.77
C GLY A 194 -2.51 9.18 -18.50
N ASP A 195 -2.60 9.01 -19.82
CA ASP A 195 -1.59 8.45 -20.73
C ASP A 195 -0.61 7.47 -20.07
N VAL A 196 -0.85 6.17 -20.27
CA VAL A 196 -0.01 5.02 -19.89
C VAL A 196 1.50 5.21 -20.18
N GLN A 197 1.86 6.18 -21.02
CA GLN A 197 3.23 6.60 -21.32
C GLN A 197 3.92 7.52 -20.30
N GLN A 198 3.21 8.19 -19.36
CA GLN A 198 3.83 9.18 -18.46
C GLN A 198 3.72 8.89 -16.95
N ASN A 199 2.78 8.05 -16.50
CA ASN A 199 2.60 7.72 -15.08
C ASN A 199 2.82 6.22 -14.80
N LEU A 200 4.06 5.75 -14.97
CA LEU A 200 4.41 4.38 -14.61
C LEU A 200 4.53 4.25 -13.09
N THR A 201 3.42 3.93 -12.44
CA THR A 201 3.43 3.20 -11.18
C THR A 201 4.32 1.96 -11.35
N SER A 202 5.36 1.86 -10.54
CA SER A 202 6.34 0.76 -10.67
C SER A 202 5.80 -0.59 -10.18
N CYS A 203 4.77 -0.58 -9.33
CA CYS A 203 4.19 -1.76 -8.70
C CYS A 203 2.82 -1.41 -8.10
N ILE A 204 1.83 -2.28 -8.27
CA ILE A 204 0.57 -2.26 -7.52
C ILE A 204 0.61 -3.45 -6.57
N SER A 205 0.40 -3.20 -5.28
CA SER A 205 0.36 -4.19 -4.21
C SER A 205 -1.09 -4.36 -3.73
N PHE A 206 -1.51 -5.61 -3.59
CA PHE A 206 -2.79 -5.98 -3.00
C PHE A 206 -2.53 -6.67 -1.67
N VAL A 207 -3.01 -6.08 -0.57
CA VAL A 207 -2.75 -6.57 0.79
C VAL A 207 -4.06 -7.04 1.41
N THR A 208 -4.16 -8.35 1.66
CA THR A 208 -5.36 -9.00 2.23
C THR A 208 -5.01 -9.60 3.59
N GLY A 209 -5.15 -8.79 4.64
CA GLY A 209 -4.77 -9.18 6.00
C GLY A 209 -3.26 -9.19 6.26
N PRO A 210 -2.85 -9.55 7.49
CA PRO A 210 -1.45 -9.71 7.85
C PRO A 210 -0.76 -10.82 7.03
N SER A 211 0.57 -10.72 6.92
CA SER A 211 1.39 -11.73 6.26
C SER A 211 1.26 -13.07 6.98
N ARG A 212 0.84 -14.11 6.26
CA ARG A 212 0.73 -15.47 6.76
C ARG A 212 1.44 -16.41 5.79
N THR A 213 2.49 -17.08 6.28
CA THR A 213 3.18 -18.12 5.52
C THR A 213 2.83 -19.46 6.17
N GLY A 214 2.31 -20.39 5.37
CA GLY A 214 2.22 -21.78 5.78
C GLY A 214 3.59 -22.43 5.63
N ASP A 215 4.12 -22.99 6.71
CA ASP A 215 5.28 -23.87 6.63
C ASP A 215 4.86 -25.20 5.96
N ILE A 216 5.82 -25.93 5.36
CA ILE A 216 5.60 -27.22 4.70
C ILE A 216 4.94 -28.25 5.66
N GLU A 217 5.07 -28.03 6.97
CA GLU A 217 4.43 -28.80 8.05
C GLU A 217 3.00 -28.35 8.43
N LEU A 218 2.36 -27.48 7.64
CA LEU A 218 1.01 -26.92 7.89
C LEU A 218 0.87 -26.08 9.17
N LYS A 219 1.98 -25.64 9.78
CA LYS A 219 1.95 -24.64 10.85
C LYS A 219 1.92 -23.25 10.24
N LEU A 220 0.84 -22.53 10.48
CA LEU A 220 0.71 -21.13 10.09
C LEU A 220 1.64 -20.29 10.96
N THR A 221 2.62 -19.65 10.32
CA THR A 221 3.45 -18.63 10.96
C THR A 221 3.09 -17.27 10.41
N VAL A 222 2.74 -16.34 11.29
CA VAL A 222 2.34 -14.97 10.93
C VAL A 222 3.56 -14.06 10.97
N GLY A 223 3.68 -13.14 10.00
CA GLY A 223 4.70 -12.07 10.01
C GLY A 223 6.09 -12.46 9.49
N VAL A 224 6.23 -13.54 8.72
CA VAL A 224 7.55 -14.01 8.25
C VAL A 224 8.06 -13.24 7.03
N HIS A 225 7.15 -12.83 6.13
CA HIS A 225 7.49 -12.19 4.85
C HIS A 225 6.84 -10.82 4.65
N GLY A 226 6.20 -10.29 5.70
CA GLY A 226 5.50 -9.01 5.69
C GLY A 226 4.96 -8.69 7.08
N PRO A 227 4.12 -7.66 7.21
CA PRO A 227 3.60 -7.22 8.50
C PRO A 227 2.87 -8.35 9.23
N GLY A 228 3.18 -8.56 10.50
CA GLY A 228 2.46 -9.49 11.38
C GLY A 228 1.10 -8.95 11.81
N GLU A 229 0.90 -7.64 11.70
CA GLU A 229 -0.36 -6.96 12.01
C GLU A 229 -0.73 -5.97 10.90
N LEU A 230 -2.01 -5.93 10.56
CA LEU A 230 -2.58 -5.00 9.59
C LEU A 230 -3.74 -4.25 10.23
N HIS A 231 -3.65 -2.93 10.25
CA HIS A 231 -4.70 -2.04 10.74
C HIS A 231 -5.19 -1.13 9.63
N LEU A 232 -6.50 -1.08 9.41
CA LEU A 232 -7.15 -0.11 8.54
C LEU A 232 -7.90 0.91 9.40
N VAL A 233 -7.50 2.18 9.28
CA VAL A 233 -8.26 3.30 9.84
C VAL A 233 -9.13 3.87 8.73
N LEU A 234 -10.43 3.67 8.85
CA LEU A 234 -11.41 4.13 7.87
C LEU A 234 -12.06 5.43 8.34
N LEU A 235 -11.79 6.51 7.62
CA LEU A 235 -12.37 7.83 7.81
C LEU A 235 -13.73 7.90 7.12
N ASP A 236 -14.78 7.87 7.93
CA ASP A 236 -16.14 8.17 7.51
C ASP A 236 -16.27 9.69 7.35
N GLU A 237 -16.03 10.21 6.15
CA GLU A 237 -16.43 11.57 5.84
C GLU A 237 -17.97 11.64 5.81
N PRO A 238 -18.60 12.65 6.45
CA PRO A 238 -20.01 12.90 6.24
C PRO A 238 -20.21 13.26 4.77
N GLY A 239 -21.01 12.45 4.06
CA GLY A 239 -21.42 12.76 2.69
C GLY A 239 -21.95 14.19 2.62
N ASN A 240 -21.40 14.97 1.69
CA ASN A 240 -21.88 16.30 1.35
C ASN A 240 -23.32 16.24 0.78
#